data_AF-A0A5H2YC30-F1
#
_entry.id   AF-A0A5H2YC30-F1
#
_cell.length_a   1.000
_cell.length_b   1.000
_cell.length_c   1.000
_cell.angle_alpha   90.00
_cell.angle_beta   90.00
_cell.angle_gamma   90.00
#
_symmetry.space_group_name_H-M   'P 1'
#
loop_
_entity.id
_entity.type
_entity.pdbx_description
1 polymer ?
#
loop_
_entity_poly.entity_id
_entity_poly.type
_entity_poly.pdbx_seq_one_letter_code
_entity_poly.pdbx_strand_id
1 'polypeptide(L)'
;MQPPTTPAADRRILILDATPDDDGPDRRVADRLAALATDSGALISRFRLEEVRLAPCLGDFECWTKTPGLCRTQDDANAIAKAFQQADLAVMVTPLFHGGYRPSLKGALDRLLGVIHPFFHESVGVTRHQPRYERYPAMLFVGLEAAPDAAARELFAAFAGGNAINLMAPRFHTLVLAPATAPWEEALAARFAQALAGHDGEPFPHHPPADALARACAPDPALPPAPVQRAALLVGSARPKGESTSESLARSLAENLERQGVAVTLVHVIDFIKPGRRADAALAALGEAELLVVSAPLYVDGLPGLVLKALEQIAAQPGRLRRVAGLLNSGYPEAAHNRSAIAQLRRFAHNAGLGWAGGLAMGAGEVLHGKPLAGMGFMFRNQIAALRQAAPALAAGRGIPPEASASMARPLLPAWLFRLAAKLRWFTQARSHGTPWNDLGARPHELKREEKPLGDGG
;
A
#
# COMPACT_ATOMS: atom_id res chain seq x y z
N MET A 1 -26.42 9.57 14.44
CA MET A 1 -25.47 9.88 13.36
C MET A 1 -26.28 10.16 12.09
N GLN A 2 -26.03 11.24 11.37
CA GLN A 2 -26.93 11.70 10.30
C GLN A 2 -26.80 10.84 9.01
N PRO A 3 -27.92 10.49 8.35
CA PRO A 3 -27.93 9.75 7.08
C PRO A 3 -27.21 10.54 5.96
N PRO A 4 -26.89 9.90 4.82
CA PRO A 4 -26.32 10.60 3.67
C PRO A 4 -27.20 11.79 3.30
N THR A 5 -26.65 13.00 3.43
CA THR A 5 -27.36 14.26 3.18
C THR A 5 -27.57 14.53 1.69
N THR A 6 -26.94 13.72 0.82
CA THR A 6 -27.04 13.84 -0.64
C THR A 6 -28.33 13.15 -1.13
N PRO A 7 -29.23 13.86 -1.82
CA PRO A 7 -30.40 13.25 -2.47
C PRO A 7 -29.99 12.09 -3.37
N ALA A 8 -30.83 11.05 -3.49
CA ALA A 8 -30.47 9.83 -4.22
C ALA A 8 -30.00 10.09 -5.66
N ALA A 9 -30.68 11.00 -6.39
CA ALA A 9 -30.35 11.38 -7.77
C ALA A 9 -29.02 12.14 -7.91
N ASP A 10 -28.51 12.73 -6.83
CA ASP A 10 -27.25 13.47 -6.82
C ASP A 10 -26.08 12.63 -6.27
N ARG A 11 -26.35 11.40 -5.82
CA ARG A 11 -25.31 10.52 -5.28
C ARG A 11 -24.32 10.14 -6.36
N ARG A 12 -23.05 10.11 -6.00
CA ARG A 12 -21.95 9.73 -6.88
C ARG A 12 -21.30 8.45 -6.38
N ILE A 13 -21.17 7.48 -7.27
CA ILE A 13 -20.50 6.20 -6.97
C ILE A 13 -19.28 6.07 -7.86
N LEU A 14 -18.12 5.91 -7.25
CA LEU A 14 -16.90 5.49 -7.93
C LEU A 14 -16.79 3.97 -7.88
N ILE A 15 -16.54 3.31 -9.00
CA ILE A 15 -16.17 1.90 -9.06
C ILE A 15 -14.75 1.78 -9.62
N LEU A 16 -13.82 1.31 -8.79
CA LEU A 16 -12.48 0.90 -9.19
C LEU A 16 -12.48 -0.61 -9.42
N ASP A 17 -12.45 -0.99 -10.68
CA ASP A 17 -12.59 -2.37 -11.13
C ASP A 17 -11.23 -2.94 -11.51
N ALA A 18 -10.70 -3.83 -10.66
CA ALA A 18 -9.45 -4.53 -10.88
C ALA A 18 -9.65 -6.01 -11.27
N THR A 19 -10.80 -6.39 -11.85
CA THR A 19 -10.98 -7.76 -12.36
C THR A 19 -10.23 -7.95 -13.69
N PRO A 20 -9.79 -9.18 -14.02
CA PRO A 20 -9.10 -9.47 -15.28
C PRO A 20 -9.92 -9.03 -16.50
N ASP A 21 -9.23 -8.72 -17.61
CA ASP A 21 -9.88 -8.42 -18.89
C ASP A 21 -10.28 -9.72 -19.61
N ASP A 22 -11.20 -10.46 -18.98
CA ASP A 22 -11.85 -11.65 -19.51
C ASP A 22 -13.34 -11.67 -19.13
N ASP A 23 -14.11 -12.60 -19.70
CA ASP A 23 -15.53 -12.83 -19.39
C ASP A 23 -15.73 -13.81 -18.20
N GLY A 24 -14.73 -13.88 -17.32
CA GLY A 24 -14.68 -14.80 -16.20
C GLY A 24 -15.69 -14.49 -15.08
N PRO A 25 -15.76 -15.37 -14.05
CA PRO A 25 -16.69 -15.18 -12.92
C PRO A 25 -16.45 -13.86 -12.18
N ASP A 26 -15.18 -13.42 -12.08
CA ASP A 26 -14.83 -12.17 -11.41
C ASP A 26 -15.41 -10.94 -12.14
N ARG A 27 -15.34 -10.92 -13.48
CA ARG A 27 -15.92 -9.87 -14.32
C ARG A 27 -17.42 -9.70 -14.08
N ARG A 28 -18.15 -10.81 -13.94
CA ARG A 28 -19.61 -10.80 -13.67
C ARG A 28 -19.96 -10.11 -12.36
N VAL A 29 -19.12 -10.25 -11.33
CA VAL A 29 -19.31 -9.54 -10.05
C VAL A 29 -19.17 -8.03 -10.24
N ALA A 30 -18.13 -7.59 -10.96
CA ALA A 30 -17.92 -6.17 -11.25
C ALA A 30 -19.04 -5.56 -12.10
N ASP A 31 -19.55 -6.31 -13.08
CA ASP A 31 -20.68 -5.87 -13.91
C ASP A 31 -21.99 -5.80 -13.12
N ARG A 32 -22.22 -6.76 -12.22
CA ARG A 32 -23.37 -6.71 -11.32
C ARG A 32 -23.29 -5.52 -10.35
N LEU A 33 -22.11 -5.17 -9.84
CA LEU A 33 -21.91 -3.94 -9.05
C LEU A 33 -22.26 -2.68 -9.85
N ALA A 34 -21.85 -2.61 -11.12
CA ALA A 34 -22.20 -1.49 -11.99
C ALA A 34 -23.71 -1.41 -12.26
N ALA A 35 -24.38 -2.55 -12.44
CA ALA A 35 -25.84 -2.61 -12.58
C ALA A 35 -26.54 -2.13 -11.29
N LEU A 36 -26.14 -2.64 -10.11
CA LEU A 36 -26.69 -2.21 -8.82
C LEU A 36 -26.50 -0.70 -8.58
N ALA A 37 -25.35 -0.15 -8.96
CA ALA A 37 -25.10 1.27 -8.88
C ALA A 37 -25.99 2.09 -9.84
N THR A 38 -26.27 1.58 -11.04
CA THR A 38 -27.19 2.20 -12.00
C THR A 38 -28.64 2.17 -11.49
N ASP A 39 -29.09 1.02 -11.00
CA ASP A 39 -30.44 0.82 -10.47
C ASP A 39 -30.71 1.69 -9.24
N SER A 40 -29.66 2.12 -8.53
CA SER A 40 -29.78 3.04 -7.39
C SER A 40 -30.11 4.49 -7.76
N GLY A 41 -30.02 4.85 -9.06
CA GLY A 41 -30.22 6.22 -9.57
C GLY A 41 -29.02 7.15 -9.34
N ALA A 42 -27.87 6.62 -8.91
CA ALA A 42 -26.64 7.38 -8.69
C ALA A 42 -25.90 7.68 -10.01
N LEU A 43 -25.12 8.76 -10.01
CA LEU A 43 -24.15 9.07 -11.04
C LEU A 43 -22.90 8.19 -10.86
N ILE A 44 -22.54 7.42 -11.89
CA ILE A 44 -21.47 6.41 -11.80
C ILE A 44 -20.22 6.89 -12.53
N SER A 45 -19.07 6.69 -11.89
CA SER A 45 -17.75 6.73 -12.55
C SER A 45 -17.10 5.36 -12.37
N ARG A 46 -16.99 4.57 -13.44
CA ARG A 46 -16.33 3.26 -13.42
C ARG A 46 -14.99 3.34 -14.15
N PHE A 47 -13.93 2.88 -13.49
CA PHE A 47 -12.60 2.74 -14.08
C PHE A 47 -12.19 1.27 -14.09
N ARG A 48 -12.09 0.67 -15.28
CA ARG A 48 -11.54 -0.69 -15.48
C ARG A 48 -10.01 -0.59 -15.45
N LEU A 49 -9.39 -0.91 -14.32
CA LEU A 49 -8.00 -0.57 -14.03
C LEU A 49 -6.98 -1.28 -14.92
N GLU A 50 -7.34 -2.37 -15.58
CA GLU A 50 -6.50 -3.03 -16.60
C GLU A 50 -6.43 -2.22 -17.92
N GLU A 51 -7.38 -1.33 -18.17
CA GLU A 51 -7.47 -0.48 -19.38
C GLU A 51 -6.99 0.96 -19.12
N VAL A 52 -6.94 1.36 -17.84
CA VAL A 52 -6.54 2.71 -17.43
C VAL A 52 -5.05 2.93 -17.70
N ARG A 53 -4.71 4.10 -18.23
CA ARG A 53 -3.31 4.53 -18.33
C ARG A 53 -2.88 5.09 -16.99
N LEU A 54 -2.15 4.28 -16.22
CA LEU A 54 -1.65 4.66 -14.91
C LEU A 54 -0.17 4.30 -14.75
N ALA A 55 0.66 5.31 -14.54
CA ALA A 55 2.05 5.11 -14.17
C ALA A 55 2.16 4.76 -12.67
N PRO A 56 3.21 4.03 -12.25
CA PRO A 56 3.47 3.80 -10.83
C PRO A 56 3.71 5.11 -10.09
N CYS A 57 3.31 5.18 -8.82
CA CYS A 57 3.59 6.34 -7.98
C CYS A 57 5.10 6.41 -7.69
N LEU A 58 5.75 7.50 -8.12
CA LEU A 58 7.17 7.74 -7.84
C LEU A 58 7.43 8.08 -6.37
N GLY A 59 6.39 8.44 -5.60
CA GLY A 59 6.54 8.91 -4.23
C GLY A 59 7.33 10.20 -4.13
N ASP A 60 7.30 11.06 -5.15
CA ASP A 60 8.04 12.34 -5.22
C ASP A 60 7.49 13.43 -4.29
N PHE A 61 6.23 13.27 -3.82
CA PHE A 61 5.48 14.23 -3.02
C PHE A 61 5.25 15.60 -3.71
N GLU A 62 5.39 15.68 -5.03
CA GLU A 62 5.09 16.90 -5.79
C GLU A 62 3.58 17.22 -5.76
N CYS A 63 2.74 16.18 -5.66
CA CYS A 63 1.28 16.34 -5.44
C CYS A 63 0.92 16.98 -4.08
N TRP A 64 1.88 17.12 -3.17
CA TRP A 64 1.69 17.89 -1.94
C TRP A 64 2.35 19.26 -2.00
N THR A 65 3.52 19.36 -2.63
CA THR A 65 4.43 20.51 -2.45
C THR A 65 4.62 21.38 -3.68
N LYS A 66 4.23 20.93 -4.88
CA LYS A 66 4.39 21.68 -6.14
C LYS A 66 3.06 21.93 -6.82
N THR A 67 2.21 20.91 -6.86
CA THR A 67 0.84 20.97 -7.36
C THR A 67 -0.11 20.40 -6.30
N PRO A 68 -0.36 21.12 -5.19
CA PRO A 68 -1.11 20.58 -4.06
C PRO A 68 -2.47 20.02 -4.47
N GLY A 69 -2.65 18.72 -4.22
CA GLY A 69 -3.85 17.95 -4.56
C GLY A 69 -3.89 17.35 -5.97
N LEU A 70 -2.97 17.72 -6.88
CA LEU A 70 -2.91 17.23 -8.25
C LEU A 70 -1.61 16.47 -8.49
N CYS A 71 -1.67 15.31 -9.14
CA CYS A 71 -0.47 14.70 -9.67
C CYS A 71 -0.03 15.39 -10.96
N ARG A 72 1.28 15.63 -11.09
CA ARG A 72 1.92 16.15 -12.32
C ARG A 72 1.95 15.16 -13.49
N THR A 73 1.93 13.84 -13.21
CA THR A 73 1.94 12.83 -14.27
C THR A 73 0.66 12.96 -15.08
N GLN A 74 0.80 13.08 -16.40
CA GLN A 74 -0.33 13.22 -17.32
C GLN A 74 -0.87 11.83 -17.67
N ASP A 75 -1.56 11.25 -16.70
CA ASP A 75 -2.21 9.96 -16.77
C ASP A 75 -3.59 10.03 -16.10
N ASP A 76 -4.31 8.92 -16.01
CA ASP A 76 -5.70 8.93 -15.53
C ASP A 76 -5.82 9.11 -14.00
N ALA A 77 -4.69 9.25 -13.27
CA ALA A 77 -4.70 9.39 -11.81
C ALA A 77 -5.52 10.58 -11.31
N ASN A 78 -5.44 11.73 -11.99
CA ASN A 78 -6.20 12.92 -11.58
C ASN A 78 -7.71 12.75 -11.83
N ALA A 79 -8.11 12.00 -12.87
CA ALA A 79 -9.51 11.68 -13.12
C ALA A 79 -10.06 10.75 -12.03
N ILE A 80 -9.28 9.74 -11.63
CA ILE A 80 -9.62 8.84 -10.53
C ILE A 80 -9.69 9.60 -9.20
N ALA A 81 -8.70 10.43 -8.89
CA ALA A 81 -8.66 11.24 -7.67
C ALA A 81 -9.86 12.21 -7.58
N LYS A 82 -10.24 12.81 -8.71
CA LYS A 82 -11.45 13.62 -8.82
C LYS A 82 -12.71 12.81 -8.54
N ALA A 83 -12.89 11.69 -9.24
CA ALA A 83 -14.06 10.83 -9.05
C ALA A 83 -14.15 10.29 -7.61
N PHE A 84 -13.00 9.95 -7.01
CA PHE A 84 -12.92 9.49 -5.63
C PHE A 84 -13.36 10.57 -4.65
N GLN A 85 -12.82 11.78 -4.76
CA GLN A 85 -13.20 12.88 -3.86
C GLN A 85 -14.69 13.19 -3.98
N GLN A 86 -15.23 13.18 -5.21
CA GLN A 86 -16.60 13.62 -5.47
C GLN A 86 -17.65 12.55 -5.15
N ALA A 87 -17.21 11.32 -4.87
CA ALA A 87 -18.10 10.21 -4.57
C ALA A 87 -18.70 10.30 -3.16
N ASP A 88 -19.92 9.79 -3.01
CA ASP A 88 -20.51 9.47 -1.71
C ASP A 88 -20.12 8.03 -1.29
N LEU A 89 -19.92 7.14 -2.28
CA LEU A 89 -19.42 5.77 -2.09
C LEU A 89 -18.34 5.44 -3.13
N ALA A 90 -17.18 4.99 -2.66
CA ALA A 90 -16.13 4.39 -3.49
C ALA A 90 -16.15 2.87 -3.31
N VAL A 91 -16.38 2.15 -4.40
CA VAL A 91 -16.39 0.69 -4.47
C VAL A 91 -15.10 0.23 -5.14
N MET A 92 -14.39 -0.68 -4.49
CA MET A 92 -13.19 -1.32 -5.02
C MET A 92 -13.46 -2.81 -5.17
N VAL A 93 -13.39 -3.34 -6.38
CA VAL A 93 -13.55 -4.78 -6.65
C VAL A 93 -12.24 -5.35 -7.16
N THR A 94 -11.72 -6.40 -6.50
CA THR A 94 -10.40 -6.95 -6.80
C THR A 94 -10.31 -8.44 -6.49
N PRO A 95 -9.70 -9.25 -7.36
CA PRO A 95 -9.24 -10.56 -6.97
C PRO A 95 -8.23 -10.48 -5.81
N LEU A 96 -8.35 -11.38 -4.84
CA LEU A 96 -7.43 -11.44 -3.71
C LEU A 96 -6.04 -11.85 -4.19
N PHE A 97 -5.05 -11.00 -3.93
CA PHE A 97 -3.66 -11.24 -4.30
C PHE A 97 -2.80 -11.33 -3.03
N HIS A 98 -2.48 -12.56 -2.67
CA HIS A 98 -1.80 -12.91 -1.41
C HIS A 98 -2.49 -12.35 -0.16
N GLY A 99 -3.83 -12.27 -0.18
CA GLY A 99 -4.66 -11.74 0.91
C GLY A 99 -4.77 -10.21 0.94
N GLY A 100 -4.17 -9.52 -0.04
CA GLY A 100 -4.40 -8.09 -0.28
C GLY A 100 -5.02 -7.88 -1.66
N TYR A 101 -4.73 -6.72 -2.27
CA TYR A 101 -5.27 -6.33 -3.57
C TYR A 101 -4.37 -6.75 -4.73
N ARG A 102 -4.94 -6.92 -5.92
CA ARG A 102 -4.17 -7.02 -7.16
C ARG A 102 -3.29 -5.78 -7.40
N PRO A 103 -2.20 -5.92 -8.20
CA PRO A 103 -1.33 -4.81 -8.56
C PRO A 103 -2.06 -3.58 -9.12
N SER A 104 -3.09 -3.77 -9.95
CA SER A 104 -3.84 -2.68 -10.60
C SER A 104 -4.63 -1.83 -9.61
N LEU A 105 -5.42 -2.45 -8.70
CA LEU A 105 -6.11 -1.71 -7.64
C LEU A 105 -5.10 -0.99 -6.75
N LYS A 106 -4.04 -1.67 -6.33
CA LYS A 106 -3.05 -1.04 -5.45
C LYS A 106 -2.34 0.12 -6.13
N GLY A 107 -2.04 0.01 -7.43
CA GLY A 107 -1.53 1.09 -8.25
C GLY A 107 -2.46 2.30 -8.28
N ALA A 108 -3.77 2.11 -8.43
CA ALA A 108 -4.75 3.20 -8.35
C ALA A 108 -4.75 3.89 -6.98
N LEU A 109 -4.76 3.11 -5.88
CA LEU A 109 -4.75 3.65 -4.52
C LEU A 109 -3.44 4.38 -4.19
N ASP A 110 -2.29 3.90 -4.67
CA ASP A 110 -0.99 4.56 -4.51
C ASP A 110 -0.95 5.97 -5.10
N ARG A 111 -1.79 6.20 -6.12
CA ARG A 111 -1.90 7.46 -6.85
C ARG A 111 -2.93 8.42 -6.25
N LEU A 112 -3.65 8.01 -5.19
CA LEU A 112 -4.59 8.87 -4.45
C LEU A 112 -3.92 9.72 -3.37
N LEU A 113 -2.59 9.71 -3.21
CA LEU A 113 -1.90 10.49 -2.17
C LEU A 113 -2.24 12.00 -2.20
N GLY A 114 -2.55 12.55 -3.39
CA GLY A 114 -3.00 13.93 -3.53
C GLY A 114 -4.32 14.24 -2.82
N VAL A 115 -5.18 13.25 -2.56
CA VAL A 115 -6.47 13.48 -1.89
C VAL A 115 -6.35 13.65 -0.38
N ILE A 116 -5.17 13.44 0.19
CA ILE A 116 -4.87 13.64 1.61
C ILE A 116 -3.90 14.80 1.83
N HIS A 117 -3.89 15.35 3.04
CA HIS A 117 -3.03 16.47 3.39
C HIS A 117 -1.63 15.97 3.83
N PRO A 118 -0.52 16.64 3.45
CA PRO A 118 0.83 16.24 3.86
C PRO A 118 1.07 16.28 5.37
N PHE A 119 0.28 17.04 6.12
CA PHE A 119 0.45 17.21 7.56
C PHE A 119 -0.13 16.07 8.36
N PHE A 120 0.45 15.87 9.54
CA PHE A 120 0.06 14.83 10.48
C PHE A 120 -0.77 15.38 11.64
N HIS A 121 -1.55 14.50 12.24
CA HIS A 121 -2.16 14.68 13.55
C HIS A 121 -2.06 13.37 14.33
N GLU A 122 -2.37 13.41 15.62
CA GLU A 122 -2.58 12.21 16.41
C GLU A 122 -3.99 11.69 16.20
N SER A 123 -4.11 10.40 15.89
CA SER A 123 -5.40 9.73 15.77
C SER A 123 -5.30 8.38 16.46
N VAL A 124 -6.08 8.20 17.53
CA VAL A 124 -6.24 6.92 18.22
C VAL A 124 -4.88 6.28 18.60
N GLY A 125 -3.97 7.10 19.15
CA GLY A 125 -2.66 6.68 19.66
C GLY A 125 -1.57 6.48 18.59
N VAL A 126 -1.85 6.74 17.31
CA VAL A 126 -0.86 6.67 16.22
C VAL A 126 -0.85 7.93 15.35
N THR A 127 0.23 8.13 14.61
CA THR A 127 0.33 9.23 13.65
C THR A 127 -0.50 8.95 12.40
N ARG A 128 -1.33 9.92 11.98
CA ARG A 128 -2.12 9.86 10.74
C ARG A 128 -2.09 11.19 10.00
N HIS A 129 -2.29 11.15 8.68
CA HIS A 129 -2.43 12.36 7.88
C HIS A 129 -3.70 13.14 8.24
N GLN A 130 -3.70 14.46 8.04
CA GLN A 130 -4.89 15.31 8.16
C GLN A 130 -5.74 15.20 6.88
N PRO A 131 -7.06 15.44 6.98
CA PRO A 131 -7.91 15.56 5.80
C PRO A 131 -7.53 16.79 4.96
N ARG A 132 -7.54 16.65 3.63
CA ARG A 132 -7.44 17.77 2.68
C ARG A 132 -8.81 18.38 2.41
N TYR A 133 -9.84 17.55 2.28
CA TYR A 133 -11.22 17.93 2.01
C TYR A 133 -12.08 17.81 3.27
N GLU A 134 -13.23 18.49 3.29
CA GLU A 134 -14.19 18.36 4.40
C GLU A 134 -14.96 17.03 4.39
N ARG A 135 -15.14 16.45 3.19
CA ARG A 135 -15.92 15.22 3.00
C ARG A 135 -15.12 14.21 2.19
N TYR A 136 -15.30 12.95 2.54
CA TYR A 136 -14.69 11.79 1.90
C TYR A 136 -15.75 10.69 1.70
N PRO A 137 -15.62 9.87 0.64
CA PRO A 137 -16.57 8.80 0.38
C PRO A 137 -16.50 7.71 1.45
N ALA A 138 -17.64 7.09 1.73
CA ALA A 138 -17.63 5.76 2.33
C ALA A 138 -16.97 4.76 1.38
N MET A 139 -16.47 3.65 1.90
CA MET A 139 -15.77 2.64 1.06
C MET A 139 -16.40 1.26 1.14
N LEU A 140 -16.50 0.59 0.01
CA LEU A 140 -16.85 -0.83 -0.08
C LEU A 140 -15.73 -1.58 -0.79
N PHE A 141 -15.12 -2.53 -0.10
CA PHE A 141 -14.07 -3.39 -0.64
C PHE A 141 -14.64 -4.77 -0.93
N VAL A 142 -14.66 -5.18 -2.19
CA VAL A 142 -15.12 -6.49 -2.66
C VAL A 142 -13.92 -7.31 -3.12
N GLY A 143 -13.55 -8.31 -2.32
CA GLY A 143 -12.52 -9.29 -2.62
C GLY A 143 -13.10 -10.49 -3.37
N LEU A 144 -12.39 -10.98 -4.38
CA LEU A 144 -12.78 -12.17 -5.14
C LEU A 144 -11.74 -13.27 -4.94
N GLU A 145 -12.15 -14.46 -4.52
CA GLU A 145 -11.26 -15.58 -4.25
C GLU A 145 -11.66 -16.80 -5.08
N ALA A 146 -10.67 -17.63 -5.44
CA ALA A 146 -10.96 -18.89 -6.14
C ALA A 146 -11.59 -19.93 -5.21
N ALA A 147 -11.17 -19.94 -3.94
CA ALA A 147 -11.65 -20.84 -2.90
C ALA A 147 -11.61 -20.14 -1.53
N PRO A 148 -12.48 -20.53 -0.58
CA PRO A 148 -12.49 -19.97 0.78
C PRO A 148 -11.15 -20.07 1.49
N ASP A 149 -10.60 -18.93 1.92
CA ASP A 149 -9.42 -18.88 2.78
C ASP A 149 -9.61 -17.84 3.90
N ALA A 150 -9.82 -18.32 5.12
CA ALA A 150 -10.08 -17.48 6.28
C ALA A 150 -8.92 -16.51 6.59
N ALA A 151 -7.68 -16.94 6.44
CA ALA A 151 -6.50 -16.11 6.70
C ALA A 151 -6.34 -15.02 5.62
N ALA A 152 -6.65 -15.34 4.36
CA ALA A 152 -6.69 -14.36 3.28
C ALA A 152 -7.76 -13.29 3.52
N ARG A 153 -8.95 -13.71 3.96
CA ARG A 153 -10.07 -12.81 4.26
C ARG A 153 -9.77 -11.89 5.45
N GLU A 154 -9.15 -12.40 6.51
CA GLU A 154 -8.72 -11.59 7.66
C GLU A 154 -7.69 -10.53 7.23
N LEU A 155 -6.69 -10.93 6.44
CA LEU A 155 -5.70 -10.01 5.92
C LEU A 155 -6.33 -8.95 5.00
N PHE A 156 -7.27 -9.35 4.14
CA PHE A 156 -7.99 -8.44 3.24
C PHE A 156 -8.78 -7.39 4.03
N ALA A 157 -9.50 -7.80 5.07
CA ALA A 157 -10.23 -6.88 5.95
C ALA A 157 -9.28 -5.90 6.67
N ALA A 158 -8.12 -6.38 7.15
CA ALA A 158 -7.11 -5.52 7.75
C ALA A 158 -6.52 -4.50 6.76
N PHE A 159 -6.31 -4.90 5.49
CA PHE A 159 -5.91 -3.99 4.42
C PHE A 159 -6.98 -2.94 4.12
N ALA A 160 -8.23 -3.37 3.94
CA ALA A 160 -9.38 -2.52 3.66
C ALA A 160 -9.54 -1.46 4.75
N GLY A 161 -9.57 -1.87 6.02
CA GLY A 161 -9.69 -0.95 7.15
C GLY A 161 -8.50 0.02 7.25
N GLY A 162 -7.26 -0.45 7.05
CA GLY A 162 -6.09 0.43 7.05
C GLY A 162 -6.10 1.46 5.90
N ASN A 163 -6.52 1.05 4.71
CA ASN A 163 -6.67 1.94 3.55
C ASN A 163 -7.81 2.94 3.77
N ALA A 164 -8.93 2.50 4.33
CA ALA A 164 -10.06 3.35 4.68
C ALA A 164 -9.66 4.46 5.68
N ILE A 165 -8.87 4.13 6.71
CA ILE A 165 -8.30 5.13 7.64
C ILE A 165 -7.41 6.12 6.89
N ASN A 166 -6.46 5.62 6.08
CA ASN A 166 -5.50 6.48 5.39
C ASN A 166 -6.14 7.38 4.32
N LEU A 167 -7.26 6.94 3.75
CA LEU A 167 -8.03 7.69 2.75
C LEU A 167 -9.23 8.42 3.37
N MET A 168 -9.23 8.61 4.70
CA MET A 168 -10.18 9.41 5.47
C MET A 168 -11.64 8.98 5.33
N ALA A 169 -11.90 7.71 5.01
CA ALA A 169 -13.25 7.21 4.89
C ALA A 169 -13.99 7.38 6.22
N PRO A 170 -15.23 7.90 6.22
CA PRO A 170 -16.03 7.99 7.45
C PRO A 170 -16.50 6.61 7.93
N ARG A 171 -16.58 5.64 7.01
CA ARG A 171 -16.97 4.26 7.24
C ARG A 171 -16.49 3.38 6.09
N PHE A 172 -16.35 2.08 6.35
CA PHE A 172 -16.04 1.11 5.31
C PHE A 172 -16.76 -0.22 5.55
N HIS A 173 -16.87 -1.00 4.48
CA HIS A 173 -17.38 -2.36 4.50
C HIS A 173 -16.50 -3.25 3.64
N THR A 174 -16.50 -4.53 3.95
CA THR A 174 -15.83 -5.58 3.19
C THR A 174 -16.82 -6.68 2.80
N LEU A 175 -16.52 -7.33 1.68
CA LEU A 175 -17.18 -8.55 1.24
C LEU A 175 -16.16 -9.40 0.50
N VAL A 176 -16.06 -10.68 0.82
CA VAL A 176 -15.27 -11.62 0.02
C VAL A 176 -16.21 -12.64 -0.60
N LEU A 177 -16.09 -12.84 -1.91
CA LEU A 177 -16.92 -13.71 -2.72
C LEU A 177 -16.06 -14.75 -3.42
N ALA A 178 -16.60 -15.96 -3.57
CA ALA A 178 -16.01 -17.02 -4.38
C ALA A 178 -16.90 -17.29 -5.61
N PRO A 179 -16.91 -16.40 -6.62
CA PRO A 179 -17.95 -16.38 -7.65
C PRO A 179 -17.94 -17.60 -8.59
N ALA A 180 -16.84 -18.35 -8.61
CA ALA A 180 -16.73 -19.59 -9.37
C ALA A 180 -17.37 -20.79 -8.66
N THR A 181 -17.54 -20.74 -7.34
CA THR A 181 -17.86 -21.92 -6.51
C THR A 181 -19.05 -21.73 -5.56
N ALA A 182 -19.58 -20.51 -5.40
CA ALA A 182 -20.71 -20.23 -4.53
C ALA A 182 -21.64 -19.16 -5.14
N PRO A 183 -22.96 -19.19 -4.83
CA PRO A 183 -23.87 -18.09 -5.17
C PRO A 183 -23.46 -16.81 -4.44
N TRP A 184 -23.57 -15.65 -5.10
CA TRP A 184 -22.99 -14.41 -4.59
C TRP A 184 -23.85 -13.16 -4.82
N GLU A 185 -24.84 -13.23 -5.71
CA GLU A 185 -25.61 -12.09 -6.20
C GLU A 185 -26.41 -11.41 -5.09
N GLU A 186 -27.06 -12.21 -4.23
CA GLU A 186 -27.83 -11.69 -3.09
C GLU A 186 -26.91 -11.06 -2.03
N ALA A 187 -25.80 -11.73 -1.69
CA ALA A 187 -24.83 -11.22 -0.73
C ALA A 187 -24.20 -9.90 -1.21
N LEU A 188 -23.89 -9.80 -2.51
CA LEU A 188 -23.39 -8.59 -3.14
C LEU A 188 -24.42 -7.46 -3.08
N ALA A 189 -25.68 -7.73 -3.47
CA ALA A 189 -26.75 -6.74 -3.45
C ALA A 189 -27.02 -6.23 -2.03
N ALA A 190 -27.09 -7.12 -1.05
CA ALA A 190 -27.31 -6.77 0.36
C ALA A 190 -26.17 -5.89 0.90
N ARG A 191 -24.90 -6.27 0.63
CA ARG A 191 -23.76 -5.48 1.11
C ARG A 191 -23.64 -4.13 0.41
N PHE A 192 -23.90 -4.08 -0.89
CA PHE A 192 -23.93 -2.83 -1.64
C PHE A 192 -24.98 -1.87 -1.07
N ALA A 193 -26.19 -2.37 -0.81
CA ALA A 193 -27.26 -1.57 -0.21
C ALA A 193 -26.89 -1.02 1.18
N GLN A 194 -26.26 -1.84 2.03
CA GLN A 194 -25.75 -1.40 3.35
C GLN A 194 -24.74 -0.27 3.21
N ALA A 195 -23.72 -0.45 2.35
CA ALA A 195 -22.68 0.54 2.13
C ALA A 195 -23.24 1.87 1.58
N LEU A 196 -24.25 1.80 0.71
CA LEU A 196 -24.90 2.98 0.13
C LEU A 196 -25.84 3.70 1.11
N ALA A 197 -26.55 2.96 1.98
CA ALA A 197 -27.44 3.53 2.98
C ALA A 197 -26.68 4.35 4.03
N GLY A 198 -25.45 3.92 4.37
CA GLY A 198 -24.48 4.76 5.07
C GLY A 198 -24.76 4.98 6.56
N HIS A 199 -25.48 4.05 7.20
CA HIS A 199 -25.83 4.11 8.62
C HIS A 199 -24.91 3.27 9.52
N ASP A 200 -24.18 2.31 8.97
CA ASP A 200 -23.30 1.38 9.69
C ASP A 200 -21.92 1.27 9.00
N GLY A 201 -21.03 0.45 9.57
CA GLY A 201 -19.66 0.26 9.08
C GLY A 201 -18.92 -0.77 9.91
N GLU A 202 -17.84 -1.31 9.36
CA GLU A 202 -16.94 -2.18 10.11
C GLU A 202 -16.06 -1.40 11.09
N PRO A 203 -15.62 -2.04 12.19
CA PRO A 203 -14.70 -1.40 13.13
C PRO A 203 -13.35 -1.13 12.46
N PHE A 204 -12.92 0.12 12.51
CA PHE A 204 -11.60 0.50 12.02
C PHE A 204 -10.48 -0.18 12.82
N PRO A 205 -9.43 -0.71 12.18
CA PRO A 205 -8.33 -1.39 12.84
C PRO A 205 -7.32 -0.39 13.45
N HIS A 206 -7.81 0.52 14.31
CA HIS A 206 -6.99 1.55 14.96
C HIS A 206 -5.96 0.95 15.93
N HIS A 207 -6.34 -0.12 16.62
CA HIS A 207 -5.52 -0.80 17.62
C HIS A 207 -5.31 -2.25 17.21
N PRO A 208 -4.44 -2.53 16.22
CA PRO A 208 -4.04 -3.89 15.97
C PRO A 208 -3.38 -4.46 17.25
N PRO A 209 -3.40 -5.80 17.45
CA PRO A 209 -2.68 -6.44 18.55
C PRO A 209 -1.23 -5.94 18.62
N ALA A 210 -0.70 -5.70 19.82
CA ALA A 210 0.61 -5.08 20.01
C ALA A 210 1.76 -5.87 19.35
N ASP A 211 1.59 -7.19 19.26
CA ASP A 211 2.52 -8.14 18.65
C ASP A 211 2.22 -8.42 17.16
N ALA A 212 1.22 -7.78 16.54
CA ALA A 212 0.82 -8.06 15.16
C ALA A 212 1.97 -7.88 14.16
N LEU A 213 2.78 -6.83 14.32
CA LEU A 213 3.99 -6.65 13.51
C LEU A 213 5.01 -7.75 13.78
N ALA A 214 5.25 -8.10 15.05
CA ALA A 214 6.20 -9.15 15.41
C ALA A 214 5.81 -10.52 14.83
N ARG A 215 4.52 -10.88 14.88
CA ARG A 215 3.99 -12.11 14.27
C ARG A 215 4.16 -12.12 12.74
N ALA A 216 3.96 -10.98 12.08
CA ALA A 216 4.17 -10.86 10.64
C ALA A 216 5.67 -10.99 10.28
N CYS A 217 6.56 -10.39 11.08
CA CYS A 217 8.00 -10.44 10.92
C CYS A 217 8.62 -11.80 11.29
N ALA A 218 7.95 -12.62 12.09
CA ALA A 218 8.48 -13.90 12.53
C ALA A 218 8.74 -14.82 11.33
N PRO A 219 9.95 -15.42 11.22
CA PRO A 219 10.25 -16.40 10.18
C PRO A 219 9.41 -17.68 10.36
N ASP A 220 9.36 -18.51 9.33
CA ASP A 220 8.72 -19.81 9.46
C ASP A 220 9.48 -20.68 10.48
N PRO A 221 8.79 -21.32 11.44
CA PRO A 221 9.44 -22.08 12.51
C PRO A 221 10.34 -23.21 12.01
N ALA A 222 9.97 -23.85 10.88
CA ALA A 222 10.66 -24.98 10.29
C ALA A 222 11.39 -24.61 8.99
N LEU A 223 11.95 -23.40 8.91
CA LEU A 223 12.74 -22.99 7.75
C LEU A 223 14.06 -23.79 7.69
N PRO A 224 14.26 -24.70 6.72
CA PRO A 224 15.37 -25.65 6.77
C PRO A 224 16.71 -24.93 6.53
N PRO A 225 17.68 -24.92 7.46
CA PRO A 225 18.91 -24.14 7.26
C PRO A 225 19.61 -24.59 5.98
N ALA A 226 19.78 -23.67 5.03
CA ALA A 226 20.49 -23.91 3.78
C ALA A 226 21.31 -22.66 3.43
N PRO A 227 22.65 -22.72 3.53
CA PRO A 227 23.51 -21.57 3.27
C PRO A 227 23.18 -20.89 1.94
N VAL A 228 23.08 -19.57 1.96
CA VAL A 228 22.76 -18.75 0.80
C VAL A 228 24.07 -18.30 0.17
N GLN A 229 24.32 -18.70 -1.07
CA GLN A 229 25.48 -18.21 -1.83
C GLN A 229 25.15 -16.96 -2.64
N ARG A 230 23.89 -16.85 -3.11
CA ARG A 230 23.43 -15.75 -3.95
C ARG A 230 22.11 -15.18 -3.41
N ALA A 231 22.09 -13.87 -3.20
CA ALA A 231 20.89 -13.14 -2.78
C ALA A 231 20.55 -12.04 -3.79
N ALA A 232 19.26 -11.84 -4.01
CA ALA A 232 18.75 -10.73 -4.80
C ALA A 232 17.95 -9.79 -3.89
N LEU A 233 18.27 -8.50 -3.93
CA LEU A 233 17.59 -7.46 -3.19
C LEU A 233 16.73 -6.65 -4.17
N LEU A 234 15.41 -6.84 -4.11
CA LEU A 234 14.45 -6.11 -4.92
C LEU A 234 14.16 -4.76 -4.25
N VAL A 235 14.64 -3.68 -4.86
CA VAL A 235 14.33 -2.30 -4.47
C VAL A 235 12.94 -1.94 -5.01
N GLY A 236 11.96 -1.92 -4.11
CA GLY A 236 10.54 -1.70 -4.37
C GLY A 236 10.12 -0.24 -4.53
N SER A 237 11.06 0.70 -4.54
CA SER A 237 10.79 2.12 -4.80
C SER A 237 10.82 2.42 -6.29
N ALA A 238 9.86 3.22 -6.77
CA ALA A 238 9.84 3.72 -8.14
C ALA A 238 10.64 5.02 -8.35
N ARG A 239 11.23 5.59 -7.29
CA ARG A 239 12.15 6.74 -7.38
C ARG A 239 13.39 6.41 -8.24
N PRO A 240 14.08 7.43 -8.80
CA PRO A 240 15.37 7.21 -9.44
C PRO A 240 16.35 6.44 -8.54
N LYS A 241 17.23 5.66 -9.19
CA LYS A 241 18.24 4.85 -8.49
C LYS A 241 19.14 5.76 -7.65
N GLY A 242 19.36 5.38 -6.40
CA GLY A 242 20.13 6.11 -5.40
C GLY A 242 19.33 7.06 -4.51
N GLU A 243 18.05 7.31 -4.81
CA GLU A 243 17.28 8.37 -4.13
C GLU A 243 16.29 7.86 -3.06
N SER A 244 16.12 6.55 -2.92
CA SER A 244 15.09 5.97 -2.04
C SER A 244 15.66 5.39 -0.76
N THR A 245 14.91 5.55 0.34
CA THR A 245 15.19 4.90 1.62
C THR A 245 15.28 3.38 1.50
N SER A 246 14.40 2.77 0.71
CA SER A 246 14.38 1.32 0.51
C SER A 246 15.65 0.84 -0.20
N GLU A 247 16.21 1.64 -1.12
CA GLU A 247 17.50 1.33 -1.73
C GLU A 247 18.66 1.49 -0.74
N SER A 248 18.67 2.55 0.07
CA SER A 248 19.70 2.74 1.11
C SER A 248 19.71 1.58 2.12
N LEU A 249 18.52 1.12 2.54
CA LEU A 249 18.35 -0.04 3.40
C LEU A 249 18.82 -1.33 2.71
N ALA A 250 18.45 -1.52 1.43
CA ALA A 250 18.89 -2.66 0.63
C ALA A 250 20.42 -2.69 0.51
N ARG A 251 21.06 -1.59 0.12
CA ARG A 251 22.52 -1.49 0.00
C ARG A 251 23.21 -1.77 1.32
N SER A 252 22.69 -1.25 2.43
CA SER A 252 23.24 -1.55 3.74
C SER A 252 23.13 -3.03 4.10
N LEU A 253 22.01 -3.71 3.80
CA LEU A 253 21.90 -5.15 4.00
C LEU A 253 22.85 -5.92 3.05
N ALA A 254 22.97 -5.51 1.79
CA ALA A 254 23.88 -6.09 0.81
C ALA A 254 25.32 -6.11 1.33
N GLU A 255 25.84 -4.96 1.79
CA GLU A 255 27.19 -4.85 2.34
C GLU A 255 27.41 -5.76 3.58
N ASN A 256 26.37 -6.02 4.36
CA ASN A 256 26.48 -6.94 5.50
C ASN A 256 26.44 -8.41 5.05
N LEU A 257 25.66 -8.75 4.02
CA LEU A 257 25.60 -10.09 3.42
C LEU A 257 26.89 -10.43 2.66
N GLU A 258 27.45 -9.49 1.91
CA GLU A 258 28.74 -9.65 1.21
C GLU A 258 29.88 -9.92 2.18
N ARG A 259 29.86 -9.29 3.36
CA ARG A 259 30.79 -9.59 4.46
C ARG A 259 30.65 -11.01 5.02
N GLN A 260 29.54 -11.70 4.74
CA GLN A 260 29.34 -13.12 5.04
C GLN A 260 29.67 -14.03 3.84
N GLY A 261 30.20 -13.49 2.75
CA GLY A 261 30.54 -14.24 1.53
C GLY A 261 29.37 -14.50 0.58
N VAL A 262 28.23 -13.82 0.78
CA VAL A 262 27.07 -13.93 -0.12
C VAL A 262 27.25 -13.00 -1.31
N ALA A 263 27.13 -13.50 -2.54
CA ALA A 263 27.07 -12.66 -3.72
C ALA A 263 25.69 -11.99 -3.80
N VAL A 264 25.65 -10.65 -3.81
CA VAL A 264 24.40 -9.88 -3.81
C VAL A 264 24.17 -9.19 -5.15
N THR A 265 22.95 -9.25 -5.66
CA THR A 265 22.51 -8.46 -6.82
C THR A 265 21.36 -7.54 -6.44
N LEU A 266 21.47 -6.26 -6.76
CA LEU A 266 20.36 -5.31 -6.62
C LEU A 266 19.52 -5.29 -7.90
N VAL A 267 18.21 -5.52 -7.74
CA VAL A 267 17.22 -5.44 -8.82
C VAL A 267 16.22 -4.34 -8.47
N HIS A 268 15.79 -3.55 -9.46
CA HIS A 268 14.91 -2.42 -9.19
C HIS A 268 13.52 -2.69 -9.75
N VAL A 269 12.49 -2.36 -8.99
CA VAL A 269 11.10 -2.64 -9.37
C VAL A 269 10.68 -1.88 -10.65
N ILE A 270 11.35 -0.77 -10.96
CA ILE A 270 11.13 0.00 -12.19
C ILE A 270 11.44 -0.81 -13.47
N ASP A 271 12.23 -1.88 -13.36
CA ASP A 271 12.53 -2.77 -14.48
C ASP A 271 11.30 -3.63 -14.87
N PHE A 272 10.27 -3.70 -14.00
CA PHE A 272 9.03 -4.47 -14.18
C PHE A 272 7.83 -3.63 -14.63
N ILE A 273 8.01 -2.34 -14.96
CA ILE A 273 6.90 -1.46 -15.40
C ILE A 273 6.24 -2.03 -16.66
N LYS A 274 7.04 -2.47 -17.62
CA LYS A 274 6.59 -3.09 -18.88
C LYS A 274 7.27 -4.44 -19.07
N PRO A 275 6.58 -5.44 -19.65
CA PRO A 275 7.21 -6.68 -20.10
C PRO A 275 8.34 -6.43 -21.12
N GLY A 276 9.22 -7.41 -21.26
CA GLY A 276 10.31 -7.43 -22.24
C GLY A 276 11.70 -7.29 -21.63
N ARG A 277 12.69 -6.95 -22.47
CA ARG A 277 14.14 -7.12 -22.17
C ARG A 277 14.61 -6.70 -20.76
N ARG A 278 14.10 -5.61 -20.20
CA ARG A 278 14.49 -5.16 -18.84
C ARG A 278 13.93 -6.09 -17.77
N ALA A 279 12.65 -6.44 -17.86
CA ALA A 279 12.01 -7.38 -16.96
C ALA A 279 12.66 -8.76 -17.10
N ASP A 280 12.92 -9.22 -18.33
CA ASP A 280 13.56 -10.51 -18.60
C ASP A 280 14.97 -10.59 -17.99
N ALA A 281 15.76 -9.53 -18.13
CA ALA A 281 17.08 -9.44 -17.51
C ALA A 281 17.01 -9.40 -15.98
N ALA A 282 16.04 -8.68 -15.42
CA ALA A 282 15.80 -8.64 -13.98
C ALA A 282 15.38 -10.02 -13.44
N LEU A 283 14.49 -10.73 -14.13
CA LEU A 283 14.06 -12.09 -13.80
C LEU A 283 15.21 -13.09 -13.90
N ALA A 284 16.06 -13.00 -14.94
CA ALA A 284 17.24 -13.83 -15.05
C ALA A 284 18.22 -13.62 -13.89
N ALA A 285 18.46 -12.35 -13.50
CA ALA A 285 19.30 -12.04 -12.35
C ALA A 285 18.71 -12.56 -11.01
N LEU A 286 17.38 -12.48 -10.85
CA LEU A 286 16.66 -13.01 -9.69
C LEU A 286 16.66 -14.55 -9.66
N GLY A 287 16.54 -15.20 -10.81
CA GLY A 287 16.47 -16.65 -10.93
C GLY A 287 17.74 -17.37 -10.49
N GLU A 288 18.87 -16.67 -10.43
CA GLU A 288 20.15 -17.17 -9.91
C GLU A 288 20.24 -17.11 -8.38
N ALA A 289 19.39 -16.34 -7.72
CA ALA A 289 19.41 -16.15 -6.28
C ALA A 289 18.65 -17.27 -5.55
N GLU A 290 19.06 -17.54 -4.32
CA GLU A 290 18.42 -18.50 -3.42
C GLU A 290 17.56 -17.78 -2.37
N LEU A 291 17.90 -16.52 -2.09
CA LEU A 291 17.18 -15.61 -1.21
C LEU A 291 16.75 -14.35 -1.97
N LEU A 292 15.46 -14.06 -1.94
CA LEU A 292 14.90 -12.76 -2.32
C LEU A 292 14.68 -11.92 -1.06
N VAL A 293 15.24 -10.72 -1.02
CA VAL A 293 14.85 -9.70 -0.03
C VAL A 293 14.09 -8.59 -0.74
N VAL A 294 12.83 -8.37 -0.34
CA VAL A 294 12.03 -7.27 -0.85
C VAL A 294 12.20 -6.05 0.06
N SER A 295 12.91 -5.05 -0.44
CA SER A 295 13.11 -3.78 0.25
C SER A 295 12.22 -2.70 -0.34
N ALA A 296 11.13 -2.32 0.31
CA ALA A 296 10.11 -1.46 -0.30
C ALA A 296 9.52 -0.41 0.66
N PRO A 297 9.06 0.75 0.14
CA PRO A 297 8.29 1.69 0.92
C PRO A 297 6.87 1.17 1.12
N LEU A 298 6.19 1.70 2.13
CA LEU A 298 4.77 1.50 2.36
C LEU A 298 3.96 2.63 1.71
N TYR A 299 3.04 2.29 0.82
CA TYR A 299 2.04 3.22 0.28
C TYR A 299 0.65 2.78 0.74
N VAL A 300 -0.11 3.69 1.38
CA VAL A 300 -1.49 3.44 1.85
C VAL A 300 -1.63 2.07 2.57
N ASP A 301 -0.89 1.88 3.66
CA ASP A 301 -0.84 0.64 4.47
C ASP A 301 -0.47 -0.66 3.71
N GLY A 302 0.09 -0.59 2.49
CA GLY A 302 0.47 -1.77 1.69
C GLY A 302 1.71 -1.66 0.82
N LEU A 303 2.14 -2.79 0.25
CA LEU A 303 3.19 -2.83 -0.78
C LEU A 303 2.75 -2.00 -2.00
N PRO A 304 3.65 -1.27 -2.68
CA PRO A 304 3.29 -0.54 -3.89
C PRO A 304 2.78 -1.48 -4.97
N GLY A 305 1.84 -1.04 -5.81
CA GLY A 305 1.27 -1.85 -6.89
C GLY A 305 2.35 -2.38 -7.85
N LEU A 306 3.40 -1.59 -8.10
CA LEU A 306 4.53 -2.02 -8.92
C LEU A 306 5.36 -3.14 -8.26
N VAL A 307 5.45 -3.18 -6.93
CA VAL A 307 6.09 -4.30 -6.21
C VAL A 307 5.25 -5.56 -6.38
N LEU A 308 3.93 -5.47 -6.21
CA LEU A 308 3.03 -6.61 -6.42
C LEU A 308 3.12 -7.14 -7.86
N LYS A 309 3.22 -6.25 -8.86
CA LYS A 309 3.43 -6.61 -10.26
C LYS A 309 4.76 -7.34 -10.50
N ALA A 310 5.83 -6.93 -9.81
CA ALA A 310 7.10 -7.63 -9.87
C ALA A 310 7.01 -9.01 -9.19
N LEU A 311 6.36 -9.10 -8.03
CA LEU A 311 6.15 -10.37 -7.31
C LEU A 311 5.34 -11.37 -8.15
N GLU A 312 4.31 -10.93 -8.86
CA GLU A 312 3.55 -11.76 -9.80
C GLU A 312 4.45 -12.41 -10.87
N GLN A 313 5.32 -11.61 -11.50
CA GLN A 313 6.26 -12.10 -12.51
C GLN A 313 7.33 -13.03 -11.91
N ILE A 314 7.79 -12.73 -10.69
CA ILE A 314 8.75 -13.57 -9.96
C ILE A 314 8.14 -14.92 -9.60
N ALA A 315 6.88 -14.96 -9.13
CA ALA A 315 6.19 -16.20 -8.82
C ALA A 315 6.01 -17.11 -10.03
N ALA A 316 5.84 -16.53 -11.23
CA ALA A 316 5.76 -17.30 -12.46
C ALA A 316 7.09 -17.94 -12.87
N GLN A 317 8.23 -17.36 -12.46
CA GLN A 317 9.58 -17.82 -12.81
C GLN A 317 10.53 -17.71 -11.60
N PRO A 318 10.33 -18.52 -10.54
CA PRO A 318 11.06 -18.37 -9.28
C PRO A 318 12.54 -18.79 -9.39
N GLY A 319 12.94 -19.53 -10.43
CA GLY A 319 14.31 -20.00 -10.63
C GLY A 319 14.82 -20.82 -9.45
N ARG A 320 15.94 -20.41 -8.85
CA ARG A 320 16.57 -21.05 -7.68
C ARG A 320 16.07 -20.52 -6.34
N LEU A 321 15.11 -19.59 -6.33
CA LEU A 321 14.63 -19.00 -5.09
C LEU A 321 14.08 -20.09 -4.18
N ARG A 322 14.50 -20.05 -2.91
CA ARG A 322 13.98 -20.92 -1.85
C ARG A 322 13.30 -20.12 -0.76
N ARG A 323 13.62 -18.83 -0.64
CA ARG A 323 13.24 -17.99 0.50
C ARG A 323 12.98 -16.55 0.13
N VAL A 324 12.10 -15.93 0.91
CA VAL A 324 11.78 -14.50 0.83
C VAL A 324 11.95 -13.87 2.22
N ALA A 325 12.55 -12.69 2.28
CA ALA A 325 12.55 -11.82 3.46
C ALA A 325 12.01 -10.43 3.11
N GLY A 326 11.43 -9.74 4.10
CA GLY A 326 10.96 -8.36 3.96
C GLY A 326 11.87 -7.33 4.63
N LEU A 327 12.07 -6.19 3.98
CA LEU A 327 12.75 -5.01 4.54
C LEU A 327 11.91 -3.77 4.22
N LEU A 328 10.87 -3.51 5.00
CA LEU A 328 9.88 -2.48 4.69
C LEU A 328 10.08 -1.20 5.51
N ASN A 329 9.75 -0.06 4.91
CA ASN A 329 9.77 1.23 5.59
C ASN A 329 8.51 2.05 5.33
N SER A 330 8.06 2.85 6.31
CA SER A 330 6.89 3.72 6.19
C SER A 330 7.23 5.20 6.37
N GLY A 331 6.37 6.07 5.83
CA GLY A 331 6.43 7.52 6.07
C GLY A 331 6.00 7.93 7.49
N TYR A 332 5.24 7.08 8.19
CA TYR A 332 4.85 7.25 9.59
C TYR A 332 5.98 6.87 10.55
N PRO A 333 6.10 7.51 11.73
CA PRO A 333 7.16 7.21 12.70
C PRO A 333 7.03 5.82 13.34
N GLU A 334 5.84 5.23 13.35
CA GLU A 334 5.57 3.92 13.94
C GLU A 334 5.80 2.79 12.91
N ALA A 335 6.66 1.83 13.21
CA ALA A 335 6.92 0.69 12.32
C ALA A 335 5.68 -0.21 12.12
N ALA A 336 4.72 -0.17 13.05
CA ALA A 336 3.49 -0.98 13.04
C ALA A 336 2.58 -0.74 11.82
N HIS A 337 2.75 0.38 11.11
CA HIS A 337 2.07 0.61 9.83
C HIS A 337 2.44 -0.44 8.77
N ASN A 338 3.62 -1.04 8.85
CA ASN A 338 4.07 -2.04 7.88
C ASN A 338 3.45 -3.44 8.08
N ARG A 339 2.68 -3.68 9.15
CA ARG A 339 2.22 -5.03 9.55
C ARG A 339 1.49 -5.78 8.43
N SER A 340 0.56 -5.12 7.73
CA SER A 340 -0.25 -5.76 6.68
C SER A 340 0.58 -6.04 5.44
N ALA A 341 1.49 -5.11 5.08
CA ALA A 341 2.42 -5.31 3.97
C ALA A 341 3.42 -6.45 4.20
N ILE A 342 3.95 -6.59 5.43
CA ILE A 342 4.79 -7.74 5.81
C ILE A 342 3.98 -9.04 5.75
N ALA A 343 2.75 -9.04 6.28
CA ALA A 343 1.88 -10.22 6.24
C ALA A 343 1.53 -10.65 4.80
N GLN A 344 1.28 -9.69 3.91
CA GLN A 344 1.08 -9.95 2.48
C GLN A 344 2.31 -10.58 1.84
N LEU A 345 3.51 -10.05 2.14
CA LEU A 345 4.75 -10.59 1.61
C LEU A 345 5.05 -12.01 2.13
N ARG A 346 4.76 -12.28 3.40
CA ARG A 346 4.81 -13.63 3.97
C ARG A 346 3.90 -14.58 3.20
N ARG A 347 2.66 -14.15 2.95
CA ARG A 347 1.69 -14.96 2.20
C ARG A 347 2.06 -15.11 0.73
N PHE A 348 2.73 -14.13 0.12
CA PHE A 348 3.36 -14.29 -1.20
C PHE A 348 4.37 -15.43 -1.17
N ALA A 349 5.28 -15.45 -0.18
CA ALA A 349 6.29 -16.52 -0.07
C ALA A 349 5.62 -17.91 -0.05
N HIS A 350 4.62 -18.09 0.80
CA HIS A 350 3.90 -19.37 0.93
C HIS A 350 3.13 -19.77 -0.34
N ASN A 351 2.43 -18.82 -0.96
CA ASN A 351 1.70 -19.09 -2.21
C ASN A 351 2.63 -19.43 -3.38
N ALA A 352 3.86 -18.89 -3.38
CA ALA A 352 4.88 -19.20 -4.36
C ALA A 352 5.69 -20.47 -4.01
N GLY A 353 5.35 -21.19 -2.93
CA GLY A 353 6.07 -22.38 -2.48
C GLY A 353 7.46 -22.08 -1.87
N LEU A 354 7.70 -20.83 -1.45
CA LEU A 354 8.95 -20.34 -0.87
C LEU A 354 8.85 -20.26 0.65
N GLY A 355 9.99 -20.42 1.34
CA GLY A 355 10.07 -20.22 2.78
C GLY A 355 10.10 -18.75 3.18
N TRP A 356 9.39 -18.38 4.25
CA TRP A 356 9.46 -17.03 4.82
C TRP A 356 10.63 -16.92 5.82
N ALA A 357 11.65 -16.14 5.45
CA ALA A 357 12.83 -15.90 6.27
C ALA A 357 12.65 -14.78 7.29
N GLY A 358 11.47 -14.15 7.36
CA GLY A 358 11.15 -13.10 8.32
C GLY A 358 11.19 -11.69 7.73
N GLY A 359 10.89 -10.70 8.56
CA GLY A 359 10.73 -9.32 8.14
C GLY A 359 11.40 -8.30 9.07
N LEU A 360 11.91 -7.23 8.49
CA LEU A 360 12.40 -6.04 9.16
C LEU A 360 11.50 -4.86 8.75
N ALA A 361 11.00 -4.11 9.72
CA ALA A 361 10.08 -3.00 9.46
C ALA A 361 10.53 -1.73 10.19
N MET A 362 10.62 -0.62 9.47
CA MET A 362 11.12 0.67 9.97
C MET A 362 10.06 1.78 9.80
N GLY A 363 9.85 2.58 10.84
CA GLY A 363 9.13 3.85 10.72
C GLY A 363 10.05 5.00 10.30
N ALA A 364 9.48 6.17 10.01
CA ALA A 364 10.20 7.41 9.70
C ALA A 364 11.21 7.26 8.54
N GLY A 365 10.88 6.45 7.54
CA GLY A 365 11.74 6.18 6.38
C GLY A 365 12.14 7.44 5.61
N GLU A 366 11.28 8.45 5.62
CA GLU A 366 11.51 9.75 5.00
C GLU A 366 12.70 10.54 5.58
N VAL A 367 13.21 10.18 6.76
CA VAL A 367 14.40 10.81 7.35
C VAL A 367 15.67 10.43 6.57
N LEU A 368 15.73 9.21 6.03
CA LEU A 368 16.90 8.70 5.33
C LEU A 368 17.03 9.32 3.93
N HIS A 369 15.93 9.38 3.18
CA HIS A 369 15.82 10.06 1.89
C HIS A 369 16.96 9.73 0.91
N GLY A 370 17.26 8.45 0.73
CA GLY A 370 18.34 7.97 -0.16
C GLY A 370 19.75 8.02 0.43
N LYS A 371 19.97 8.73 1.55
CA LYS A 371 21.30 8.83 2.16
C LYS A 371 21.77 7.48 2.72
N PRO A 372 23.09 7.18 2.69
CA PRO A 372 23.62 5.97 3.31
C PRO A 372 23.34 5.92 4.83
N LEU A 373 22.91 4.77 5.35
CA LEU A 373 22.64 4.59 6.79
C LEU A 373 23.88 4.92 7.64
N ALA A 374 25.07 4.54 7.17
CA ALA A 374 26.32 4.77 7.86
C ALA A 374 26.61 6.27 8.09
N GLY A 375 26.12 7.16 7.21
CA GLY A 375 26.28 8.60 7.35
C GLY A 375 25.48 9.21 8.50
N MET A 376 24.52 8.48 9.08
CA MET A 376 23.68 8.92 10.21
C MET A 376 23.70 7.90 11.36
N GLY A 377 24.87 7.31 11.61
CA GLY A 377 25.03 6.13 12.46
C GLY A 377 24.40 6.19 13.85
N PHE A 378 24.47 7.34 14.53
CA PHE A 378 23.86 7.49 15.87
C PHE A 378 22.32 7.41 15.82
N MET A 379 21.70 8.11 14.87
CA MET A 379 20.25 8.15 14.71
C MET A 379 19.67 6.79 14.31
N PHE A 380 20.38 6.07 13.44
CA PHE A 380 19.97 4.76 12.92
C PHE A 380 20.66 3.59 13.63
N ARG A 381 21.18 3.77 14.85
CA ARG A 381 21.98 2.75 15.55
C ARG A 381 21.24 1.42 15.72
N ASN A 382 19.94 1.45 16.00
CA ASN A 382 19.14 0.24 16.19
C ASN A 382 18.90 -0.47 14.84
N GLN A 383 18.67 0.30 13.78
CA GLN A 383 18.47 -0.20 12.42
C GLN A 383 19.75 -0.81 11.86
N ILE A 384 20.90 -0.16 12.06
CA ILE A 384 22.22 -0.70 11.70
C ILE A 384 22.50 -1.99 12.48
N ALA A 385 22.20 -2.02 13.79
CA ALA A 385 22.34 -3.23 14.60
C ALA A 385 21.43 -4.36 14.09
N ALA A 386 20.19 -4.06 13.69
CA ALA A 386 19.26 -5.03 13.13
C ALA A 386 19.79 -5.65 11.84
N LEU A 387 20.30 -4.84 10.90
CA LEU A 387 20.88 -5.34 9.65
C LEU A 387 22.12 -6.21 9.88
N ARG A 388 22.98 -5.82 10.84
CA ARG A 388 24.16 -6.60 11.26
C ARG A 388 23.79 -7.95 11.89
N GLN A 389 22.65 -8.04 12.58
CA GLN A 389 22.15 -9.28 13.16
C GLN A 389 21.44 -10.17 12.14
N ALA A 390 20.68 -9.56 11.21
CA ALA A 390 19.92 -10.28 10.19
C ALA A 390 20.82 -10.93 9.13
N ALA A 391 21.86 -10.23 8.67
CA ALA A 391 22.74 -10.72 7.61
C ALA A 391 23.39 -12.10 7.88
N PRO A 392 24.03 -12.38 9.03
CA PRO A 392 24.62 -13.69 9.29
C PRO A 392 23.56 -14.81 9.42
N ALA A 393 22.36 -14.49 9.92
CA ALA A 393 21.27 -15.47 9.96
C ALA A 393 20.80 -15.82 8.54
N LEU A 394 20.54 -14.81 7.71
CA LEU A 394 20.13 -14.98 6.32
C LEU A 394 21.19 -15.70 5.48
N ALA A 395 22.47 -15.35 5.63
CA ALA A 395 23.59 -15.99 4.94
C ALA A 395 23.69 -17.49 5.30
N ALA A 396 23.45 -17.85 6.57
CA ALA A 396 23.38 -19.24 7.01
C ALA A 396 22.07 -19.95 6.60
N GLY A 397 21.17 -19.27 5.88
CA GLY A 397 19.87 -19.81 5.48
C GLY A 397 18.85 -19.93 6.61
N ARG A 398 19.07 -19.26 7.73
CA ARG A 398 18.16 -19.22 8.88
C ARG A 398 17.22 -18.03 8.78
N GLY A 399 16.14 -18.08 9.55
CA GLY A 399 15.23 -16.96 9.71
C GLY A 399 15.88 -15.76 10.42
N ILE A 400 15.38 -14.57 10.15
CA ILE A 400 15.77 -13.32 10.82
C ILE A 400 15.46 -13.44 12.32
N PRO A 401 16.43 -13.16 13.22
CA PRO A 401 16.20 -13.22 14.64
C PRO A 401 15.09 -12.24 15.10
N PRO A 402 14.22 -12.63 16.04
CA PRO A 402 13.21 -11.73 16.60
C PRO A 402 13.80 -10.42 17.14
N GLU A 403 14.99 -10.48 17.73
CA GLU A 403 15.71 -9.33 18.28
C GLU A 403 16.12 -8.34 17.18
N ALA A 404 16.50 -8.83 16.01
CA ALA A 404 16.80 -7.99 14.84
C ALA A 404 15.54 -7.26 14.37
N SER A 405 14.41 -7.96 14.30
CA SER A 405 13.11 -7.38 13.94
C SER A 405 12.66 -6.31 14.95
N ALA A 406 12.77 -6.61 16.25
CA ALA A 406 12.48 -5.67 17.32
C ALA A 406 13.39 -4.44 17.30
N SER A 407 14.68 -4.64 17.02
CA SER A 407 15.65 -3.54 16.89
C SER A 407 15.34 -2.65 15.69
N MET A 408 14.97 -3.21 14.53
CA MET A 408 14.58 -2.41 13.35
C MET A 408 13.34 -1.55 13.64
N ALA A 409 12.36 -2.11 14.36
CA ALA A 409 11.10 -1.46 14.66
C ALA A 409 11.21 -0.34 15.72
N ARG A 410 12.37 -0.15 16.37
CA ARG A 410 12.55 0.92 17.35
C ARG A 410 12.40 2.30 16.70
N PRO A 411 11.54 3.18 17.25
CA PRO A 411 11.36 4.53 16.73
C PRO A 411 12.69 5.30 16.65
N LEU A 412 12.91 6.02 15.55
CA LEU A 412 14.08 6.90 15.39
C LEU A 412 13.99 8.11 16.32
N LEU A 413 12.78 8.64 16.47
CA LEU A 413 12.44 9.83 17.24
C LEU A 413 11.06 9.63 17.88
N PRO A 414 10.74 10.35 18.98
CA PRO A 414 9.38 10.42 19.49
C PRO A 414 8.38 10.90 18.42
N ALA A 415 7.18 10.32 18.37
CA ALA A 415 6.18 10.62 17.34
C ALA A 415 5.83 12.12 17.25
N TRP A 416 5.69 12.80 18.39
CA TRP A 416 5.40 14.23 18.41
C TRP A 416 6.50 15.07 17.73
N LEU A 417 7.77 14.71 17.94
CA LEU A 417 8.92 15.40 17.37
C LEU A 417 8.98 15.13 15.87
N PHE A 418 8.70 13.90 15.45
CA PHE A 418 8.59 13.54 14.04
C PHE A 418 7.49 14.37 13.33
N ARG A 419 6.29 14.48 13.93
CA ARG A 419 5.19 15.28 13.37
C ARG A 419 5.57 16.75 13.19
N LEU A 420 6.27 17.34 14.17
CA LEU A 420 6.77 18.71 14.10
C LEU A 420 7.81 18.88 12.98
N ALA A 421 8.81 17.99 12.92
CA ALA A 421 9.86 18.02 11.91
C ALA A 421 9.30 17.83 10.49
N ALA A 422 8.35 16.91 10.31
CA ALA A 422 7.68 16.68 9.04
C ALA A 422 6.92 17.91 8.56
N LYS A 423 6.17 18.58 9.46
CA LYS A 423 5.47 19.84 9.15
C LYS A 423 6.44 20.90 8.61
N LEU A 424 7.58 21.11 9.30
CA LEU A 424 8.61 22.07 8.86
C LEU A 424 9.19 21.68 7.50
N ARG A 425 9.51 20.39 7.30
CA ARG A 425 10.05 19.89 6.02
C ARG A 425 9.11 20.20 4.85
N TRP A 426 7.82 19.93 4.99
CA TRP A 426 6.85 20.17 3.93
C TRP A 426 6.72 21.66 3.58
N PHE A 427 6.76 22.56 4.58
CA PHE A 427 6.81 23.99 4.31
C PHE A 427 8.07 24.41 3.56
N THR A 428 9.24 23.92 3.99
CA THR A 428 10.51 24.25 3.31
C THR A 428 10.53 23.73 1.88
N GLN A 429 10.00 22.53 1.64
CA GLN A 429 9.96 21.93 0.31
C GLN A 429 8.99 22.67 -0.61
N ALA A 430 7.79 23.01 -0.12
CA ALA A 430 6.83 23.81 -0.88
C ALA A 430 7.40 25.18 -1.29
N ARG A 431 8.06 25.86 -0.34
CA ARG A 431 8.76 27.12 -0.62
C ARG A 431 9.84 26.96 -1.69
N SER A 432 10.61 25.87 -1.67
CA SER A 432 11.64 25.61 -2.68
C SER A 432 11.07 25.36 -4.09
N HIS A 433 9.82 24.91 -4.18
CA HIS A 433 9.10 24.74 -5.44
C HIS A 433 8.33 26.00 -5.89
N GLY A 434 8.41 27.09 -5.11
CA GLY A 434 7.66 28.31 -5.39
C GLY A 434 6.17 28.24 -5.02
N THR A 435 5.74 27.22 -4.28
CA THR A 435 4.35 27.07 -3.82
C THR A 435 4.15 27.81 -2.49
N PRO A 436 3.27 28.83 -2.44
CA PRO A 436 2.88 29.51 -1.20
C PRO A 436 2.34 28.54 -0.14
N TRP A 437 2.54 28.86 1.13
CA TRP A 437 2.17 27.96 2.24
C TRP A 437 0.65 27.75 2.35
N ASN A 438 -0.15 28.76 1.99
CA ASN A 438 -1.61 28.71 1.95
C ASN A 438 -2.12 27.79 0.84
N ASP A 439 -1.35 27.61 -0.23
CA ASP A 439 -1.73 26.76 -1.36
C ASP A 439 -1.55 25.27 -1.05
N LEU A 440 -0.79 24.90 -0.01
CA LEU A 440 -0.70 23.51 0.46
C LEU A 440 -2.07 22.90 0.79
N GLY A 441 -3.00 23.76 1.23
CA GLY A 441 -4.38 23.40 1.54
C GLY A 441 -5.32 23.35 0.32
N ALA A 442 -4.83 23.53 -0.90
CA ALA A 442 -5.69 23.56 -2.09
C ALA A 442 -6.54 22.27 -2.22
N ARG A 443 -7.79 22.45 -2.67
CA ARG A 443 -8.81 21.41 -2.82
C ARG A 443 -9.26 21.30 -4.28
N PRO A 444 -8.37 20.93 -5.22
CA PRO A 444 -8.63 21.01 -6.67
C PRO A 444 -9.75 20.08 -7.16
N HIS A 445 -10.11 19.05 -6.39
CA HIS A 445 -11.17 18.11 -6.75
C HIS A 445 -12.53 18.40 -6.13
N GLU A 446 -12.62 19.40 -5.24
CA GLU A 446 -13.84 19.71 -4.49
C GLU A 446 -15.02 19.99 -5.43
N LEU A 447 -16.12 19.27 -5.22
CA LEU A 447 -17.35 19.50 -5.97
C LEU A 447 -17.99 20.81 -5.47
N LYS A 448 -18.07 21.81 -6.34
CA LYS A 448 -18.91 22.99 -6.10
C LYS A 448 -20.38 22.56 -6.19
N ARG A 449 -21.00 22.22 -5.06
CA ARG A 449 -22.45 22.03 -4.98
C ARG A 449 -23.07 23.43 -4.81
N GLU A 450 -24.03 23.81 -5.64
CA GLU A 450 -24.80 25.03 -5.40
C GLU A 450 -25.44 24.92 -4.01
N GLU A 451 -25.09 25.84 -3.11
CA GLU A 451 -25.83 25.97 -1.86
C GLU A 451 -27.24 26.37 -2.24
N LYS A 452 -28.22 25.47 -2.04
CA LYS A 452 -29.62 25.90 -2.06
C LYS A 452 -29.73 27.01 -1.02
N PRO A 453 -30.22 28.21 -1.38
CA PRO A 453 -30.47 29.23 -0.39
C PRO A 453 -31.35 28.62 0.70
N LEU A 454 -30.97 28.84 1.95
CA LEU A 454 -31.85 28.57 3.10
C LEU A 454 -33.18 29.20 2.75
N GLY A 455 -34.19 28.37 2.48
CA GLY A 455 -35.52 28.87 2.15
C GLY A 455 -35.94 29.81 3.26
N ASP A 456 -36.31 31.03 2.89
CA ASP A 456 -36.85 32.02 3.81
C ASP A 456 -37.98 31.35 4.60
N GLY A 457 -37.76 31.18 5.91
CA GLY A 457 -38.76 30.64 6.81
C GLY A 457 -39.98 31.54 6.80
N GLY A 458 -41.09 31.02 6.27
CA GLY A 458 -42.44 31.52 6.46
C GLY A 458 -43.23 30.56 7.33
#